data_AF-A0ABD5DFD1-F1
#
_entry.id   AF-A0ABD5DFD1-F1
#
_cell.length_a   1.000
_cell.length_b   1.000
_cell.length_c   1.000
_cell.angle_alpha   90.00
_cell.angle_beta   90.00
_cell.angle_gamma   90.00
#
_symmetry.space_group_name_H-M   'P 1'
#
loop_
_entity.id
_entity.type
_entity.pdbx_description
1 polymer ?
#
loop_
_entity_poly.entity_id
_entity_poly.type
_entity_poly.pdbx_seq_one_letter_code
_entity_poly.pdbx_strand_id
1 'polypeptide(L)' 'MTQPEAVFFDCDGTLVDSEVICSRAYVHMFQEFGITLDLAEIFKRFKGVKLYEIIDTINAEYGVNLQKATLE' A
#
# COMPACT_ATOMS: atom_id res chain seq x y z
N MET A 1 -22.78 -27.09 19.28
CA MET A 1 -22.16 -26.23 18.26
C MET A 1 -21.22 -27.10 17.47
N THR A 2 -21.35 -27.16 16.14
CA THR A 2 -20.42 -27.85 15.26
C THR A 2 -19.15 -27.02 15.10
N GLN A 3 -18.00 -27.65 15.25
CA GLN A 3 -16.69 -27.00 15.12
C GLN A 3 -16.20 -27.15 13.66
N PRO A 4 -15.56 -26.13 13.06
CA PRO A 4 -15.05 -26.23 11.70
C PRO A 4 -13.96 -27.31 11.59
N GLU A 5 -14.03 -28.15 10.56
CA GLU A 5 -13.07 -29.23 10.30
C GLU A 5 -11.78 -28.75 9.61
N ALA A 6 -11.81 -27.57 9.00
CA ALA A 6 -10.66 -26.96 8.33
C ALA A 6 -10.72 -25.43 8.38
N VAL A 7 -9.55 -24.79 8.28
CA VAL A 7 -9.38 -23.34 8.19
C VAL A 7 -8.42 -23.02 7.05
N PHE A 8 -8.80 -22.09 6.18
CA PHE A 8 -7.94 -21.55 5.12
C PHE A 8 -7.47 -20.17 5.55
N PHE A 9 -6.15 -19.96 5.50
CA PHE A 9 -5.53 -18.68 5.81
C PHE A 9 -5.01 -18.04 4.54
N ASP A 10 -5.20 -16.74 4.44
CA ASP A 10 -4.46 -15.92 3.49
C ASP A 10 -2.99 -15.80 3.93
N CYS A 11 -2.08 -15.53 3.01
CA CYS A 11 -0.67 -15.36 3.31
C CYS A 11 -0.35 -13.92 3.72
N ASP A 12 -0.61 -12.97 2.83
CA ASP A 12 -0.22 -11.57 2.99
C ASP A 12 -1.13 -10.85 4.00
N GLY A 13 -0.53 -10.11 4.92
CA GLY A 13 -1.25 -9.41 6.00
C GLY A 13 -1.94 -10.32 7.03
N THR A 14 -1.92 -11.64 6.84
CA THR A 14 -2.54 -12.64 7.72
C THR A 14 -1.50 -13.56 8.37
N LEU A 15 -0.71 -14.29 7.58
CA LEU A 15 0.38 -15.13 8.10
C LEU A 15 1.72 -14.38 8.11
N VAL A 16 1.89 -13.41 7.21
CA VAL A 16 3.11 -12.61 7.06
C VAL A 16 2.75 -11.13 7.05
N ASP A 17 3.50 -10.32 7.81
CA ASP A 17 3.31 -8.86 7.84
C ASP A 17 3.95 -8.16 6.63
N SER A 18 3.54 -8.56 5.43
CA SER A 18 4.09 -8.08 4.15
C SER A 18 3.57 -6.69 3.76
N GLU A 19 2.43 -6.25 4.29
CA GLU A 19 1.82 -4.95 3.95
C GLU A 19 2.63 -3.75 4.46
N VAL A 20 3.33 -3.90 5.59
CA VAL A 20 4.24 -2.87 6.12
C VAL A 20 5.42 -2.66 5.17
N ILE A 21 5.95 -3.75 4.61
CA ILE A 21 7.05 -3.70 3.63
C ILE A 21 6.59 -2.97 2.37
N CYS A 22 5.39 -3.29 1.88
CA CYS A 22 4.79 -2.62 0.73
C CYS A 22 4.62 -1.11 0.97
N SER A 23 4.12 -0.72 2.15
CA SER A 23 3.95 0.69 2.52
C SER A 23 5.28 1.45 2.60
N ARG A 24 6.34 0.79 3.08
CA ARG A 24 7.70 1.36 3.08
C ARG A 24 8.22 1.58 1.67
N ALA A 25 7.93 0.67 0.74
CA ALA A 25 8.30 0.82 -0.66
C ALA A 25 7.62 2.06 -1.27
N TYR A 26 6.34 2.30 -0.99
CA TYR A 26 5.64 3.50 -1.46
C TYR A 26 6.26 4.79 -0.92
N VAL A 27 6.54 4.86 0.39
CA VAL A 27 7.20 6.04 0.97
C VAL A 27 8.52 6.33 0.27
N HIS A 28 9.33 5.28 0.00
CA HIS A 28 10.60 5.44 -0.68
C HIS A 28 10.43 5.88 -2.15
N MET A 29 9.51 5.25 -2.86
CA MET A 29 9.20 5.56 -4.26
C MET A 29 8.74 7.01 -4.42
N PHE A 30 7.80 7.48 -3.60
CA PHE A 30 7.30 8.85 -3.67
C PHE A 30 8.35 9.89 -3.24
N GLN A 31 9.28 9.52 -2.36
CA GLN A 31 10.41 10.39 -2.00
C GLN A 31 11.29 10.74 -3.20
N GLU A 32 11.45 9.85 -4.19
CA GLU A 32 12.21 10.14 -5.42
C GLU A 32 11.59 11.28 -6.24
N PHE A 33 10.28 11.52 -6.07
CA PHE A 33 9.54 12.61 -6.70
C PHE A 33 9.41 13.84 -5.80
N GLY A 34 10.14 13.88 -4.68
CA GLY A 34 10.10 14.98 -3.72
C GLY A 34 8.87 14.98 -2.79
N ILE A 35 8.09 13.90 -2.79
CA ILE A 35 6.89 13.75 -1.96
C ILE A 35 7.27 12.98 -0.70
N THR A 36 7.18 13.65 0.45
CA THR A 36 7.47 13.02 1.74
C THR A 36 6.16 12.54 2.37
N LEU A 37 6.06 11.23 2.58
CA LEU A 37 4.90 10.59 3.18
C LEU A 37 5.27 9.97 4.52
N ASP A 38 4.38 10.07 5.50
CA ASP A 38 4.53 9.37 6.77
C ASP A 38 4.12 7.89 6.64
N LEU A 39 4.99 6.98 7.08
CA LEU A 39 4.75 5.54 6.93
C LEU A 39 3.49 5.08 7.69
N ALA A 40 3.25 5.59 8.90
CA ALA A 40 2.09 5.17 9.69
C ALA A 40 0.79 5.66 9.05
N GLU A 41 0.80 6.87 8.49
CA GLU A 41 -0.31 7.41 7.72
C GLU A 41 -0.57 6.62 6.43
N ILE A 42 0.48 6.32 5.65
CA ILE A 42 0.38 5.54 4.41
C ILE A 42 -0.13 4.13 4.69
N PHE A 43 0.43 3.46 5.71
CA PHE A 43 -0.04 2.15 6.13
C PHE A 43 -1.52 2.21 6.54
N LYS A 44 -1.95 3.22 7.27
CA LYS A 44 -3.36 3.34 7.68
C LYS A 44 -4.30 3.66 6.51
N ARG A 45 -3.89 4.50 5.57
CA ARG A 45 -4.73 4.99 4.46
C ARG A 45 -4.81 4.01 3.31
N PHE A 46 -3.71 3.30 3.02
CA PHE A 46 -3.56 2.56 1.78
C PHE A 46 -3.37 1.04 1.98
N LYS A 47 -3.49 0.53 3.21
CA LYS A 47 -3.58 -0.91 3.47
C LYS A 47 -4.70 -1.53 2.65
N GLY A 48 -4.37 -2.54 1.84
CA GLY A 48 -5.31 -3.22 0.94
C GLY A 48 -5.75 -2.42 -0.29
N VAL A 49 -5.20 -1.22 -0.53
CA VAL A 49 -5.51 -0.39 -1.71
C VAL A 49 -4.53 -0.71 -2.84
N LYS A 50 -5.03 -0.73 -4.08
CA LYS A 50 -4.18 -0.97 -5.25
C LYS A 50 -3.26 0.23 -5.50
N LEU A 51 -2.00 -0.04 -5.86
CA LEU A 51 -0.99 0.99 -6.16
C LEU A 51 -1.50 2.07 -7.12
N TYR A 52 -2.24 1.70 -8.17
CA TYR A 52 -2.80 2.67 -9.11
C TYR A 52 -3.73 3.71 -8.48
N GLU A 53 -4.56 3.29 -7.51
CA GLU A 53 -5.48 4.17 -6.80
C GLU A 53 -4.71 5.07 -5.81
N ILE A 54 -3.63 4.54 -5.22
CA ILE A 54 -2.70 5.32 -4.40
C ILE A 54 -2.06 6.42 -5.25
N ILE A 55 -1.56 6.09 -6.44
CA ILE A 55 -0.95 7.05 -7.38
C ILE A 55 -1.96 8.12 -7.79
N ASP A 56 -3.20 7.74 -8.11
CA ASP A 56 -4.26 8.71 -8.46
C ASP A 56 -4.57 9.66 -7.29
N THR A 57 -4.63 9.13 -6.07
CA THR A 57 -4.84 9.92 -4.84
C THR A 57 -3.71 10.90 -4.61
N ILE A 58 -2.45 10.44 -4.69
CA ILE A 58 -1.27 11.28 -4.50
C ILE A 58 -1.15 12.34 -5.60
N ASN A 59 -1.43 12.00 -6.86
CA ASN A 59 -1.49 12.95 -7.96
C ASN A 59 -2.47 14.09 -7.69
N ALA A 60 -3.68 13.75 -7.23
CA ALA A 60 -4.71 14.73 -6.90
C ALA A 60 -4.33 15.61 -5.69
N GLU A 61 -3.75 15.02 -4.64
CA GLU A 61 -3.41 15.75 -3.39
C GLU A 61 -2.20 16.67 -3.56
N TYR A 62 -1.17 16.21 -4.27
CA TYR A 62 0.09 16.94 -4.43
C TYR A 62 0.14 17.76 -5.73
N GLY A 63 -0.91 17.70 -6.57
CA GLY A 63 -0.97 18.41 -7.84
C GLY A 63 0.09 17.95 -8.84
N VAL A 64 0.51 16.69 -8.75
CA VAL A 64 1.52 16.08 -9.61
C VAL A 64 0.86 15.15 -10.63
N ASN A 65 1.61 14.77 -11.67
CA ASN A 65 1.13 13.85 -12.70
C ASN A 65 2.13 12.71 -12.89
N LEU A 66 2.22 11.85 -11.88
CA LEU A 66 3.05 10.66 -11.90
C LEU A 66 2.45 9.61 -12.84
N GLN A 67 3.28 9.10 -13.75
CA GLN A 67 2.87 8.07 -14.69
C GLN A 67 2.94 6.69 -14.01
N LYS A 68 1.82 5.98 -14.01
CA LYS A 68 1.69 4.62 -13.44
C LYS A 68 2.73 3.66 -13.99
N ALA A 69 3.00 3.73 -15.30
CA ALA A 69 4.01 2.90 -15.98
C ALA A 69 5.46 3.14 -15.52
N THR A 70 5.74 4.23 -14.81
CA THR A 70 7.06 4.51 -14.22
C THR A 70 7.18 4.00 -12.79
N LEU A 71 6.05 3.66 -12.15
CA LEU A 71 5.94 3.27 -10.75
C LEU A 71 5.55 1.81 -10.56
N GLU A 72 5.32 1.09 -11.66
CA GLU A 72 5.20 -0.38 -11.75
C GLU A 72 6.53 -1.01 -12.14
#